data_AF-B5AMM8-F1
#
_entry.id   AF-B5AMM8-F1
#
_cell.length_a   1.000
_cell.length_b   1.000
_cell.length_c   1.000
_cell.angle_alpha   90.00
_cell.angle_beta   90.00
_cell.angle_gamma   90.00
#
_symmetry.space_group_name_H-M   'P 1'
#
loop_
_entity.id
_entity.type
_entity.pdbx_description
1 polymer ?
#
loop_
_entity_poly.entity_id
_entity_poly.type
_entity_poly.pdbx_seq_one_letter_code
_entity_poly.pdbx_strand_id
1 'polypeptide(L)'
;GVHKTKYWEFVYEDSMDLIAKLPCIAAKIYRNLYREGSSIGAIDSNLDWSHNFSNMLGYNDSQFTELMRLYLTIHSDHEGGNVS
;
A
#
# COMPACT_ATOMS: atom_id res chain seq x y z
N GLY A 1 -16.58 -23.49 11.44
CA GLY A 1 -17.49 -22.34 11.36
C GLY A 1 -17.23 -21.43 12.53
N VAL A 2 -17.16 -20.12 12.30
CA VAL A 2 -16.89 -19.10 13.34
C VAL A 2 -18.23 -18.54 13.82
N HIS A 3 -18.33 -18.14 15.09
CA HIS A 3 -19.53 -17.48 15.60
C HIS A 3 -19.66 -16.08 14.99
N LYS A 4 -20.88 -15.63 14.62
CA LYS A 4 -21.10 -14.34 13.93
C LYS A 4 -20.45 -13.14 14.62
N THR A 5 -20.45 -13.12 15.97
CA THR A 5 -19.84 -12.02 16.75
C THR A 5 -18.31 -11.96 16.66
N LYS A 6 -17.67 -12.95 16.04
CA LYS A 6 -16.22 -13.11 15.90
C LYS A 6 -15.72 -12.91 14.47
N TYR A 7 -16.60 -12.62 13.50
CA TYR A 7 -16.19 -12.42 12.11
C TYR A 7 -15.22 -11.26 11.93
N TRP A 8 -15.41 -10.18 12.70
CA TRP A 8 -14.56 -8.98 12.59
C TRP A 8 -13.08 -9.27 12.92
N GLU A 9 -12.78 -10.28 13.73
CA GLU A 9 -11.40 -10.63 14.08
C GLU A 9 -10.64 -11.08 12.84
N PHE A 10 -11.24 -11.96 12.04
CA PHE A 10 -10.64 -12.45 10.80
C PHE A 10 -10.64 -11.39 9.70
N VAL A 11 -11.73 -10.61 9.58
CA VAL A 11 -11.80 -9.51 8.61
C VAL A 11 -10.73 -8.46 8.91
N TYR A 12 -10.49 -8.15 10.19
CA TYR A 12 -9.43 -7.23 10.60
C TYR A 12 -8.05 -7.74 10.18
N GLU A 13 -7.70 -8.98 10.53
CA GLU A 13 -6.40 -9.56 10.17
C GLU A 13 -6.18 -9.57 8.66
N ASP A 14 -7.16 -10.05 7.88
CA ASP A 14 -7.08 -10.09 6.42
C ASP A 14 -6.98 -8.68 5.81
N SER A 15 -7.70 -7.69 6.37
CA SER A 15 -7.65 -6.30 5.89
C SER A 15 -6.29 -5.66 6.17
N MET A 16 -5.72 -5.89 7.36
CA MET A 16 -4.39 -5.39 7.72
C MET A 16 -3.31 -6.04 6.85
N ASP A 17 -3.41 -7.35 6.63
CA ASP A 17 -2.54 -8.10 5.72
C ASP A 17 -2.61 -7.56 4.29
N LEU A 18 -3.81 -7.27 3.80
CA LEU A 18 -4.02 -6.70 2.47
C LEU A 18 -3.36 -5.32 2.36
N ILE A 19 -3.63 -4.41 3.30
CA ILE A 19 -3.05 -3.06 3.31
C ILE A 19 -1.51 -3.12 3.34
N ALA A 20 -0.93 -4.04 4.13
CA ALA A 20 0.52 -4.22 4.19
C ALA A 20 1.12 -4.72 2.86
N LYS A 21 0.41 -5.58 2.12
CA LYS A 21 0.89 -6.20 0.87
C LYS A 21 0.65 -5.33 -0.38
N LEU A 22 -0.33 -4.42 -0.34
CA LEU A 22 -0.72 -3.58 -1.49
C LEU A 22 0.46 -2.82 -2.15
N PRO A 23 1.36 -2.13 -1.41
CA PRO A 23 2.49 -1.42 -2.01
C PRO A 23 3.44 -2.33 -2.78
N CYS A 24 3.71 -3.53 -2.27
CA CYS A 24 4.59 -4.50 -2.91
C CYS A 24 4.02 -4.94 -4.26
N ILE A 25 2.72 -5.24 -4.31
CA ILE A 25 2.02 -5.63 -5.54
C ILE A 25 2.03 -4.48 -6.55
N ALA A 26 1.61 -3.29 -6.12
CA ALA A 26 1.55 -2.10 -6.97
C ALA A 26 2.92 -1.70 -7.52
N ALA A 27 3.96 -1.72 -6.69
CA ALA A 27 5.32 -1.41 -7.11
C ALA A 27 5.88 -2.44 -8.09
N LYS A 28 5.57 -3.74 -7.90
CA LYS A 28 5.99 -4.79 -8.83
C LYS A 28 5.34 -4.59 -10.19
N ILE A 29 4.05 -4.24 -10.23
CA ILE A 29 3.36 -3.90 -11.49
C ILE A 29 4.04 -2.70 -12.14
N TYR A 30 4.27 -1.61 -11.40
CA TYR A 30 4.92 -0.41 -11.92
C TYR A 30 6.30 -0.70 -12.50
N ARG A 31 7.15 -1.44 -11.78
CA ARG A 31 8.50 -1.74 -12.25
C ARG A 31 8.52 -2.69 -13.44
N ASN A 32 7.63 -3.68 -13.47
CA ASN A 32 7.49 -4.57 -14.62
C ASN A 32 7.12 -3.81 -15.90
N LEU A 33 6.19 -2.86 -15.79
CA LEU A 33 5.68 -2.12 -16.95
C LEU A 33 6.60 -0.96 -17.37
N TYR A 34 7.23 -0.28 -16.42
CA TYR A 34 7.86 1.03 -16.66
C TYR A 34 9.33 1.12 -16.22
N ARG A 35 9.88 0.07 -15.59
CA ARG A 35 11.28 0.01 -15.12
C ARG A 35 11.94 -1.33 -15.46
N GLU A 36 11.60 -1.87 -16.63
CA GLU A 36 12.25 -3.06 -17.24
C GLU A 36 12.24 -4.31 -16.34
N GLY A 37 11.25 -4.43 -15.44
CA GLY A 37 11.17 -5.57 -14.51
C GLY A 37 12.23 -5.56 -13.42
N SER A 38 12.86 -4.42 -13.14
CA SER A 38 13.81 -4.28 -12.03
C SER A 38 13.17 -4.64 -10.68
N SER A 39 14.00 -5.14 -9.75
CA SER A 39 13.55 -5.53 -8.41
C SER A 39 12.96 -4.34 -7.63
N ILE A 40 11.91 -4.59 -6.84
CA ILE A 40 11.32 -3.59 -5.94
C ILE A 40 12.13 -3.37 -4.65
N GLY A 41 13.15 -4.21 -4.38
CA GLY A 41 13.94 -4.13 -3.15
C GLY A 41 13.26 -4.80 -1.95
N ALA A 42 13.69 -4.42 -0.74
CA ALA A 42 13.18 -4.95 0.53
C ALA A 42 12.47 -3.85 1.33
N ILE A 43 11.53 -4.25 2.19
CA ILE A 43 10.87 -3.37 3.16
C ILE A 43 11.85 -3.03 4.28
N ASP A 44 11.87 -1.76 4.67
CA ASP A 44 12.52 -1.30 5.91
C ASP A 44 11.46 -1.12 7.00
N SER A 45 11.60 -1.85 8.10
CA SER A 45 10.66 -1.83 9.23
C SER A 45 10.72 -0.53 10.05
N ASN A 46 11.69 0.35 9.80
CA ASN A 46 11.80 1.66 10.44
C ASN A 46 11.12 2.78 9.63
N LEU A 47 10.68 2.50 8.41
CA LEU A 47 10.02 3.47 7.54
C LEU A 47 8.51 3.31 7.56
N ASP A 48 7.79 4.42 7.37
CA ASP A 48 6.35 4.41 7.18
C ASP A 48 5.94 3.79 5.83
N TRP A 49 4.64 3.50 5.70
CA TRP A 49 4.05 2.80 4.56
C TRP A 49 4.31 3.50 3.22
N SER A 50 4.11 4.82 3.17
CA SER A 50 4.27 5.61 1.95
C SER A 50 5.74 5.74 1.53
N HIS A 51 6.67 5.82 2.48
CA HIS A 51 8.10 5.87 2.17
C HIS A 51 8.61 4.53 1.63
N ASN A 52 8.22 3.41 2.26
CA ASN A 52 8.48 2.09 1.70
C ASN A 52 7.91 1.96 0.28
N PHE A 53 6.70 2.46 0.04
CA PHE A 53 6.09 2.44 -1.29
C PHE A 53 6.88 3.25 -2.32
N SER A 54 7.26 4.50 -2.01
CA SER A 54 8.08 5.34 -2.89
C SER A 54 9.43 4.70 -3.23
N ASN A 55 10.11 4.12 -2.24
CA ASN A 55 11.37 3.38 -2.46
C ASN A 55 11.16 2.19 -3.40
N MET A 56 10.10 1.41 -3.17
CA MET A 56 9.76 0.28 -4.03
C MET A 56 9.38 0.70 -5.46
N LEU A 57 8.79 1.88 -5.65
CA LEU A 57 8.56 2.45 -6.99
C LEU A 57 9.86 2.95 -7.66
N GLY A 58 10.92 3.15 -6.88
CA GLY A 58 12.24 3.60 -7.35
C GLY A 58 12.41 5.12 -7.30
N TYR A 59 11.66 5.81 -6.44
CA TYR A 59 11.79 7.24 -6.23
C TYR A 59 12.51 7.52 -4.90
N ASN A 60 13.53 8.37 -4.95
CA ASN A 60 14.34 8.75 -3.79
C ASN A 60 14.19 10.24 -3.42
N ASP A 61 13.32 10.97 -4.11
CA ASP A 61 13.04 12.37 -3.78
C ASP A 61 12.16 12.45 -2.53
N SER A 62 12.66 13.15 -1.50
CA SER A 62 11.92 13.41 -0.26
C SER A 62 10.56 14.09 -0.50
N GLN A 63 10.46 15.02 -1.46
CA GLN A 63 9.23 15.72 -1.77
C GLN A 63 8.21 14.81 -2.47
N PHE A 64 8.68 13.84 -3.27
CA PHE A 64 7.79 12.82 -3.83
C PHE A 64 7.21 11.92 -2.74
N THR A 65 8.00 11.61 -1.70
CA THR A 65 7.51 10.85 -0.54
C THR A 65 6.47 11.64 0.26
N GLU A 66 6.69 12.93 0.48
CA GLU A 66 5.68 13.82 1.09
C GLU A 66 4.39 13.89 0.26
N LEU A 67 4.52 14.02 -1.06
CA LEU A 67 3.39 13.97 -1.98
C LEU A 67 2.64 12.63 -1.84
N MET A 68 3.35 11.50 -1.78
CA MET A 68 2.75 10.18 -1.66
C MET A 68 1.98 10.04 -0.33
N ARG A 69 2.55 10.52 0.78
CA ARG A 69 1.87 10.57 2.09
C ARG A 69 0.56 11.37 2.02
N LEU A 70 0.60 12.57 1.43
CA LEU A 70 -0.60 13.39 1.27
C LEU A 70 -1.62 12.73 0.33
N TYR A 71 -1.18 12.27 -0.83
CA TYR A 71 -2.04 11.67 -1.86
C TYR A 71 -2.83 10.48 -1.32
N LEU A 72 -2.13 9.54 -0.65
CA LEU A 72 -2.76 8.34 -0.09
C LEU A 72 -3.74 8.68 1.04
N THR A 73 -3.48 9.76 1.77
CA THR A 73 -4.36 10.20 2.85
C THR A 73 -5.65 10.82 2.31
N ILE A 74 -5.55 11.77 1.38
CA ILE A 74 -6.73 12.51 0.90
C ILE A 74 -7.63 11.70 -0.03
N HIS A 75 -7.13 10.61 -0.62
CA HIS A 75 -7.93 9.68 -1.45
C HIS A 75 -8.33 8.41 -0.70
N SER A 76 -8.19 8.38 0.63
CA SER A 76 -8.45 7.17 1.42
C SER A 76 -9.93 6.78 1.49
N ASP A 77 -10.84 7.76 1.47
CA ASP A 77 -12.28 7.53 1.52
C ASP A 77 -13.06 8.69 0.90
N HIS A 78 -14.23 8.40 0.34
CA HIS A 78 -15.15 9.41 -0.18
C HIS A 78 -16.61 8.90 -0.12
N GLU A 79 -17.10 8.74 1.10
CA GLU A 79 -18.44 8.20 1.39
C GLU A 79 -18.67 6.79 0.79
N GLY A 80 -19.91 6.29 0.86
CA GLY A 80 -20.27 4.93 0.41
C GLY A 80 -21.04 4.84 -0.90
N GLY A 81 -21.21 5.95 -1.63
CA GLY A 81 -22.02 6.01 -2.86
C GLY A 81 -21.23 5.86 -4.17
N ASN A 82 -19.91 5.83 -4.09
CA ASN A 82 -19.03 5.66 -5.24
C ASN A 82 -18.96 4.18 -5.69
N VAL A 83 -18.37 3.91 -6.85
CA VAL A 83 -18.41 2.58 -7.52
C VAL A 83 -17.21 1.68 -7.18
N SER A 84 -16.09 2.26 -6.76
CA SER A 84 -14.81 1.56 -6.54
C SER A 84 -14.89 0.52 -5.44
#